data_AF-A0A2I0D9B6-F1
#
_entry.id   AF-A0A2I0D9B6-F1
#
_cell.length_a   1.000
_cell.length_b   1.000
_cell.length_c   1.000
_cell.angle_alpha   90.00
_cell.angle_beta   90.00
_cell.angle_gamma   90.00
#
_symmetry.space_group_name_H-M   'P 1'
#
loop_
_entity.id
_entity.type
_entity.pdbx_description
1 polymer ?
#
loop_
_entity_poly.entity_id
_entity_poly.type
_entity_poly.pdbx_seq_one_letter_code
_entity_poly.pdbx_strand_id
1 'polypeptide(L)'
;MHWTLKNLGFLLLSLILGSPASEENTDGDCLYDLSEIVGFSQMTCKPDPNYSYSTDPDYLNNFSELIVPLVFWGINQDDGSNDDFLTESKVRESVDLLNSAFADMKICFILQELKYVNDSEIYWTDYYKFNKYIRENDYSKPAALNVYIPYRFTNNNNSLRGGKWSTNQFSVNMLNYNTGILPHEVGHIFGLSHTHAGAKAVNCEHVTRNEEDPDYNARCSGDRVTDTNAIPSLYGKFHLIDTQCGYIGNLVDCKGTPYTISEQDVRNFMAYTQHSCRSLFTVGQGIRVREFIKNKRALKKLEFVSDK
;
A
#
# COMPACT_ATOMS: atom_id res chain seq x y z
N MET A 1 -41.32 -31.83 65.17
CA MET A 1 -42.32 -30.93 64.53
C MET A 1 -41.53 -30.06 63.57
N HIS A 2 -41.69 -30.01 62.25
CA HIS A 2 -42.79 -30.31 61.34
C HIS A 2 -42.30 -31.15 60.15
N TRP A 3 -43.25 -31.87 59.55
CA TRP A 3 -43.14 -32.57 58.27
C TRP A 3 -43.71 -31.72 57.13
N THR A 4 -43.44 -32.16 55.89
CA THR A 4 -44.09 -31.85 54.60
C THR A 4 -43.53 -30.64 53.83
N LEU A 5 -43.41 -30.61 52.49
CA LEU A 5 -44.06 -31.36 51.41
C LEU A 5 -43.18 -31.27 50.13
N LYS A 6 -43.19 -32.33 49.30
CA LYS A 6 -42.66 -32.36 47.93
C LYS A 6 -43.40 -31.35 47.03
N ASN A 7 -42.71 -30.74 46.07
CA ASN A 7 -43.35 -30.33 44.82
C ASN A 7 -42.41 -30.48 43.61
N LEU A 8 -42.94 -31.15 42.59
CA LEU A 8 -42.43 -31.27 41.23
C LEU A 8 -42.31 -29.89 40.57
N GLY A 9 -41.21 -29.64 39.87
CA GLY A 9 -41.05 -28.54 38.92
C GLY A 9 -40.75 -29.10 37.53
N PHE A 10 -41.68 -28.84 36.62
CA PHE A 10 -41.69 -29.23 35.20
C PHE A 10 -40.84 -28.26 34.35
N LEU A 11 -40.22 -28.79 33.29
CA LEU A 11 -39.87 -28.17 32.00
C LEU A 11 -39.08 -26.84 31.96
N LEU A 12 -37.94 -26.87 31.26
CA LEU A 12 -37.79 -26.23 29.92
C LEU A 12 -36.39 -26.51 29.36
N LEU A 13 -36.33 -27.39 28.36
CA LEU A 13 -35.17 -27.59 27.50
C LEU A 13 -35.15 -26.43 26.51
N SER A 14 -34.37 -25.37 26.79
CA SER A 14 -34.18 -24.28 25.84
C SER A 14 -33.19 -24.73 24.75
N LEU A 15 -33.72 -25.08 23.57
CA LEU A 15 -32.95 -25.04 22.33
C LEU A 15 -32.49 -23.59 22.10
N ILE A 16 -31.21 -23.31 22.36
CA ILE A 16 -30.57 -22.12 21.82
C ILE A 16 -30.07 -22.51 20.43
N LEU A 17 -30.88 -22.19 19.43
CA LEU A 17 -30.42 -22.01 18.06
C LEU A 17 -29.50 -20.79 18.06
N GLY A 18 -28.22 -21.01 18.35
CA GLY A 18 -27.17 -20.04 18.10
C GLY A 18 -26.94 -19.97 16.60
N SER A 19 -27.37 -18.86 16.00
CA SER A 19 -27.06 -18.47 14.63
C SER A 19 -25.58 -18.69 14.31
N PRO A 20 -25.22 -19.09 13.08
CA PRO A 20 -23.82 -19.18 12.71
C PRO A 20 -23.19 -17.81 12.90
N ALA A 21 -22.06 -17.81 13.62
CA ALA A 21 -21.21 -16.65 13.79
C ALA A 21 -20.98 -16.01 12.41
N SER A 22 -21.33 -14.73 12.31
CA SER A 22 -20.97 -13.89 11.17
C SER A 22 -19.47 -14.01 10.93
N GLU A 23 -19.10 -14.39 9.71
CA GLU A 23 -17.71 -14.41 9.24
C GLU A 23 -17.03 -13.10 9.61
N GLU A 24 -16.02 -13.21 10.47
CA GLU A 24 -15.22 -12.08 10.90
C GLU A 24 -14.29 -11.70 9.75
N ASN A 25 -14.35 -10.42 9.44
CA ASN A 25 -13.75 -9.75 8.30
C ASN A 25 -12.21 -9.82 8.38
N THR A 26 -11.57 -10.69 7.60
CA THR A 26 -10.10 -10.74 7.46
C THR A 26 -9.62 -9.64 6.52
N ASP A 27 -9.70 -8.39 6.96
CA ASP A 27 -9.09 -7.26 6.26
C ASP A 27 -7.70 -7.00 6.86
N GLY A 28 -6.72 -7.72 6.33
CA GLY A 28 -5.37 -7.76 6.88
C GLY A 28 -4.38 -8.57 6.07
N ASP A 29 -4.46 -8.54 4.74
CA ASP A 29 -3.45 -9.17 3.88
C ASP A 29 -2.91 -8.20 2.82
N CYS A 30 -1.65 -7.83 2.99
CA CYS A 30 -0.78 -7.44 1.87
C CYS A 30 -0.16 -8.70 1.28
N LEU A 31 -1.02 -9.60 0.81
CA LEU A 31 -0.69 -10.71 -0.07
C LEU A 31 -1.89 -10.94 -0.97
N TYR A 32 -2.04 -10.10 -2.00
CA TYR A 32 -2.64 -10.63 -3.22
C TYR A 32 -1.63 -11.63 -3.78
N ASP A 33 -1.80 -12.90 -3.41
CA ASP A 33 -1.20 -13.98 -4.17
C ASP A 33 -1.87 -14.03 -5.54
N LEU A 34 -1.35 -13.24 -6.48
CA LEU A 34 -1.76 -13.26 -7.88
C LEU A 34 -1.31 -14.54 -8.60
N SER A 35 -0.68 -15.51 -7.91
CA SER A 35 -0.33 -16.80 -8.49
C SER A 35 -1.52 -17.75 -8.64
N GLU A 36 -2.69 -17.45 -8.05
CA GLU A 36 -3.90 -18.29 -8.18
C GLU A 36 -4.81 -17.93 -9.36
N ILE A 37 -4.46 -16.99 -10.25
CA ILE A 37 -5.23 -16.78 -11.48
C ILE A 37 -4.74 -17.73 -12.57
N VAL A 38 -4.96 -19.03 -12.36
CA VAL A 38 -4.77 -20.09 -13.36
C VAL A 38 -6.11 -20.32 -14.07
N GLY A 39 -6.19 -20.00 -15.36
CA GLY A 39 -7.19 -20.61 -16.24
C GLY A 39 -8.40 -19.79 -16.71
N PHE A 40 -8.35 -18.46 -16.75
CA PHE A 40 -9.38 -17.69 -17.48
C PHE A 40 -8.99 -17.49 -18.95
N SER A 41 -9.77 -18.06 -19.88
CA SER A 41 -9.77 -17.66 -21.29
C SER A 41 -10.05 -16.16 -21.38
N GLN A 42 -9.33 -15.43 -22.25
CA GLN A 42 -9.41 -13.97 -22.41
C GLN A 42 -10.80 -13.41 -22.09
N MET A 43 -11.01 -12.98 -20.84
CA MET A 43 -12.14 -12.13 -20.50
C MET A 43 -11.86 -10.82 -21.21
N THR A 44 -12.79 -10.39 -22.06
CA THR A 44 -12.85 -9.01 -22.56
C THR A 44 -12.49 -8.07 -21.42
N CYS A 45 -11.45 -7.24 -21.59
CA CYS A 45 -11.03 -6.27 -20.58
C CYS A 45 -12.27 -5.45 -20.17
N LYS A 46 -12.64 -5.53 -18.89
CA LYS A 46 -13.71 -4.75 -18.27
C LYS A 46 -13.07 -3.78 -17.27
N PRO A 47 -12.68 -2.58 -17.71
CA PRO A 47 -12.13 -1.55 -16.82
C PRO A 47 -13.13 -1.22 -15.70
N ASP A 48 -12.60 -0.86 -14.53
CA ASP A 48 -13.43 -0.39 -13.41
C ASP A 48 -14.01 0.98 -13.78
N PRO A 49 -15.34 1.13 -13.87
CA PRO A 49 -15.97 2.37 -14.33
C PRO A 49 -15.78 3.54 -13.35
N ASN A 50 -15.26 3.31 -12.15
CA ASN A 50 -14.99 4.37 -11.18
C ASN A 50 -13.68 5.14 -11.44
N TYR A 51 -12.90 4.72 -12.45
CA TYR A 51 -11.65 5.36 -12.83
C TYR A 51 -11.68 5.79 -14.30
N SER A 52 -11.08 6.94 -14.60
CA SER A 52 -11.03 7.48 -15.96
C SER A 52 -9.96 6.83 -16.82
N TYR A 53 -8.89 6.32 -16.20
CA TYR A 53 -7.67 5.88 -16.88
C TYR A 53 -7.00 6.98 -17.73
N SER A 54 -7.31 8.25 -17.43
CA SER A 54 -6.72 9.40 -18.09
C SER A 54 -5.24 9.54 -17.73
N THR A 55 -4.48 10.09 -18.67
CA THR A 55 -3.07 10.45 -18.53
C THR A 55 -2.85 11.92 -18.88
N ASP A 56 -3.92 12.71 -18.91
CA ASP A 56 -3.93 14.12 -19.26
C ASP A 56 -3.50 14.99 -18.06
N PRO A 57 -2.36 15.71 -18.14
CA PRO A 57 -1.93 16.60 -17.07
C PRO A 57 -2.97 17.68 -16.71
N ASP A 58 -3.75 18.17 -17.69
CA ASP A 58 -4.76 19.20 -17.43
C ASP A 58 -5.92 18.65 -16.61
N TYR A 59 -6.28 17.38 -16.82
CA TYR A 59 -7.25 16.68 -15.98
C TYR A 59 -6.75 16.53 -14.54
N LEU A 60 -5.47 16.15 -14.34
CA LEU A 60 -4.86 16.11 -13.01
C LEU A 60 -4.85 17.50 -12.34
N ASN A 61 -4.57 18.55 -13.12
CA ASN A 61 -4.54 19.93 -12.65
C ASN A 61 -5.92 20.48 -12.27
N ASN A 62 -7.02 19.84 -12.67
CA ASN A 62 -8.37 20.25 -12.29
C ASN A 62 -8.80 19.82 -10.88
N PHE A 63 -8.03 18.94 -10.22
CA PHE A 63 -8.31 18.59 -8.83
C PHE A 63 -7.98 19.73 -7.85
N SER A 64 -8.76 19.81 -6.76
CA SER A 64 -8.52 20.70 -5.62
C SER A 64 -7.31 20.25 -4.80
N GLU A 65 -6.70 21.17 -4.05
CA GLU A 65 -5.65 20.80 -3.10
C GLU A 65 -6.25 20.01 -1.92
N LEU A 66 -5.55 18.96 -1.48
CA LEU A 66 -5.90 18.15 -0.31
C LEU A 66 -4.86 18.29 0.78
N ILE A 67 -5.31 18.17 2.02
CA ILE A 67 -4.47 18.06 3.21
C ILE A 67 -4.56 16.65 3.79
N VAL A 68 -3.40 16.09 4.11
CA VAL A 68 -3.21 14.81 4.78
C VAL A 68 -2.43 15.03 6.09
N PRO A 69 -3.09 14.97 7.25
CA PRO A 69 -2.41 15.04 8.53
C PRO A 69 -1.60 13.77 8.80
N LEU A 70 -0.38 13.95 9.30
CA LEU A 70 0.57 12.89 9.64
C LEU A 70 0.77 12.79 11.15
N VAL A 71 0.79 11.56 11.67
CA VAL A 71 1.30 11.26 13.00
C VAL A 71 2.42 10.25 12.88
N PHE A 72 3.61 10.62 13.36
CA PHE A 72 4.77 9.73 13.39
C PHE A 72 4.87 9.03 14.74
N TRP A 73 5.20 7.74 14.71
CA TRP A 73 5.43 6.91 15.89
C TRP A 73 6.85 6.32 15.80
N GLY A 74 7.78 6.88 16.58
CA GLY A 74 9.11 6.31 16.76
C GLY A 74 9.07 5.16 17.79
N ILE A 75 9.75 4.06 17.50
CA ILE A 75 9.80 2.91 18.42
C ILE A 75 11.19 2.81 19.02
N ASN A 76 11.27 2.80 20.34
CA ASN A 76 12.52 2.68 21.12
C ASN A 76 12.49 1.38 21.93
N GLN A 77 13.63 1.05 22.55
CA GLN A 77 13.69 -0.02 23.56
C GLN A 77 12.96 0.40 24.85
N ASP A 78 12.72 -0.57 25.74
CA ASP A 78 11.96 -0.35 26.99
C ASP A 78 12.58 0.74 27.88
N ASP A 79 13.91 0.83 27.90
CA ASP A 79 14.66 1.83 28.66
C ASP A 79 14.69 3.21 27.97
N GLY A 80 14.02 3.35 26.82
CA GLY A 80 13.97 4.55 26.00
C GLY A 80 15.20 4.75 25.11
N SER A 81 16.15 3.83 25.10
CA SER A 81 17.30 3.89 24.20
C SER A 81 16.94 3.52 22.76
N ASN A 82 17.76 3.97 21.82
CA ASN A 82 17.62 3.66 20.40
C ASN A 82 19.01 3.76 19.75
N ASP A 83 19.31 2.83 18.84
CA ASP A 83 20.54 2.87 18.05
C ASP A 83 20.54 4.06 17.07
N ASP A 84 19.36 4.45 16.60
CA ASP A 84 19.18 5.59 15.72
C ASP A 84 17.80 6.25 15.93
N PHE A 85 17.77 7.29 16.76
CA PHE A 85 16.52 7.96 17.15
C PHE A 85 15.79 8.59 15.96
N LEU A 86 14.45 8.49 15.97
CA LEU A 86 13.58 9.28 15.11
C LEU A 86 13.46 10.68 15.71
N THR A 87 14.24 11.63 15.22
CA THR A 87 14.22 13.03 15.69
C THR A 87 13.21 13.86 14.91
N GLU A 88 12.86 15.04 15.43
CA GLU A 88 12.02 16.00 14.69
C GLU A 88 12.63 16.39 13.34
N SER A 89 13.95 16.50 13.23
CA SER A 89 14.64 16.80 11.98
C SER A 89 14.36 15.71 10.93
N LYS A 90 14.50 14.44 11.33
CA LYS A 90 14.23 13.30 10.46
C LYS A 90 12.77 13.26 10.00
N VAL A 91 11.85 13.54 10.91
CA VAL A 91 10.42 13.61 10.58
C VAL A 91 10.15 14.74 9.57
N ARG A 92 10.81 15.89 9.70
CA ARG A 92 10.70 16.98 8.71
C ARG A 92 11.21 16.55 7.34
N GLU A 93 12.35 15.85 7.27
CA GLU A 93 12.85 15.29 6.01
C GLU A 93 11.84 14.32 5.36
N SER A 94 11.20 13.45 6.14
CA SER A 94 10.14 12.57 5.64
C SER A 94 8.92 13.34 5.13
N VAL A 95 8.50 14.39 5.84
CA VAL A 95 7.37 15.25 5.44
C VAL A 95 7.70 16.00 4.15
N ASP A 96 8.92 16.53 4.02
CA ASP A 96 9.39 17.23 2.82
C ASP A 96 9.46 16.27 1.62
N LEU A 97 9.95 15.04 1.83
CA LEU A 97 9.96 14.01 0.80
C LEU A 97 8.55 13.67 0.31
N LEU A 98 7.58 13.51 1.23
CA LEU A 98 6.19 13.24 0.86
C LEU A 98 5.57 14.42 0.11
N ASN A 99 5.75 15.64 0.59
CA ASN A 99 5.26 16.84 -0.09
C ASN A 99 5.85 16.99 -1.49
N SER A 100 7.14 16.68 -1.67
CA SER A 100 7.79 16.68 -2.98
C SER A 100 7.21 15.60 -3.90
N ALA A 101 7.10 14.36 -3.43
CA ALA A 101 6.65 13.23 -4.23
C ALA A 101 5.18 13.35 -4.70
N PHE A 102 4.33 14.04 -3.94
CA PHE A 102 2.89 14.18 -4.25
C PHE A 102 2.48 15.59 -4.67
N ALA A 103 3.44 16.49 -4.92
CA ALA A 103 3.19 17.90 -5.25
C ALA A 103 2.29 18.06 -6.49
N ASP A 104 2.59 17.32 -7.57
CA ASP A 104 1.83 17.36 -8.83
C ASP A 104 0.38 16.87 -8.67
N MET A 105 0.11 16.08 -7.62
CA MET A 105 -1.24 15.62 -7.27
C MET A 105 -1.98 16.63 -6.39
N LYS A 106 -1.36 17.77 -6.05
CA LYS A 106 -1.87 18.76 -5.10
C LYS A 106 -2.29 18.13 -3.76
N ILE A 107 -1.44 17.27 -3.22
CA ILE A 107 -1.62 16.67 -1.89
C ILE A 107 -0.52 17.19 -0.98
N CYS A 108 -0.92 17.88 0.08
CA CYS A 108 -0.01 18.41 1.09
C CYS A 108 -0.10 17.58 2.37
N PHE A 109 1.05 17.18 2.89
CA PHE A 109 1.19 16.48 4.15
C PHE A 109 1.61 17.44 5.26
N ILE A 110 0.91 17.38 6.39
CA ILE A 110 1.14 18.24 7.55
C ILE A 110 1.41 17.37 8.78
N LEU A 111 2.57 17.55 9.40
CA LEU A 111 2.86 16.91 10.68
C LEU A 111 1.94 17.44 11.78
N GLN A 112 1.16 16.56 12.40
CA GLN A 112 0.36 16.88 13.58
C GLN A 112 1.10 16.51 14.87
N GLU A 113 1.62 15.29 14.95
CA GLU A 113 2.24 14.78 16.18
C GLU A 113 3.43 13.88 15.84
N LEU A 114 4.46 13.93 16.69
CA LEU A 114 5.52 12.93 16.80
C LEU A 114 5.42 12.29 18.18
N LYS A 115 5.25 10.96 18.20
CA LYS A 115 5.09 10.15 19.42
C LYS A 115 6.16 9.08 19.48
N TYR A 116 6.34 8.54 20.67
CA TYR A 116 7.25 7.43 20.92
C TYR A 116 6.54 6.31 21.66
N VAL A 117 6.89 5.08 21.31
CA VAL A 117 6.54 3.87 22.06
C VAL A 117 7.85 3.22 22.48
N ASN A 118 8.02 3.00 23.78
CA ASN A 118 9.18 2.29 24.33
C ASN A 118 8.75 0.85 24.54
N ASP A 119 9.18 -0.02 23.64
CA ASP A 119 8.90 -1.45 23.70
C ASP A 119 9.95 -2.24 22.90
N SER A 120 10.79 -3.00 23.62
CA SER A 120 11.87 -3.76 23.00
C SER A 120 11.38 -4.89 22.09
N GLU A 121 10.14 -5.40 22.30
CA GLU A 121 9.59 -6.46 21.47
C GLU A 121 9.23 -5.97 20.07
N ILE A 122 8.76 -4.73 19.91
CA ILE A 122 8.44 -4.14 18.61
C ILE A 122 9.53 -3.23 18.03
N TYR A 123 10.58 -2.94 18.81
CA TYR A 123 11.78 -2.26 18.33
C TYR A 123 12.47 -3.02 17.19
N TRP A 124 12.60 -4.35 17.34
CA TRP A 124 13.06 -5.28 16.31
C TRP A 124 12.20 -6.54 16.25
N THR A 125 11.34 -6.66 15.23
CA THR A 125 10.43 -7.82 15.15
C THR A 125 9.99 -8.21 13.74
N ASP A 126 9.17 -9.24 13.62
CA ASP A 126 8.49 -9.59 12.38
C ASP A 126 7.30 -8.64 12.11
N TYR A 127 7.05 -8.33 10.84
CA TYR A 127 5.99 -7.44 10.39
C TYR A 127 4.61 -7.75 10.97
N TYR A 128 4.21 -9.01 11.02
CA TYR A 128 2.88 -9.38 11.52
C TYR A 128 2.79 -9.20 13.03
N LYS A 129 3.87 -9.50 13.75
CA LYS A 129 3.95 -9.24 15.20
C LYS A 129 3.89 -7.75 15.50
N PHE A 130 4.63 -6.94 14.75
CA PHE A 130 4.60 -5.48 14.84
C PHE A 130 3.18 -4.95 14.69
N ASN A 131 2.51 -5.30 13.58
CA ASN A 131 1.18 -4.80 13.25
C ASN A 131 0.14 -5.26 14.28
N LYS A 132 0.23 -6.51 14.73
CA LYS A 132 -0.63 -7.05 15.78
C LYS A 132 -0.50 -6.23 17.06
N TYR A 133 0.73 -6.00 17.51
CA TYR A 133 0.99 -5.24 18.73
C TYR A 133 0.47 -3.79 18.66
N ILE A 134 0.71 -3.09 17.54
CA ILE A 134 0.21 -1.73 17.32
C ILE A 134 -1.33 -1.66 17.41
N ARG A 135 -2.02 -2.66 16.87
CA ARG A 135 -3.49 -2.74 16.92
C ARG A 135 -4.01 -3.07 18.32
N GLU A 136 -3.42 -4.05 19.00
CA GLU A 136 -3.86 -4.50 20.33
C GLU A 136 -3.68 -3.41 21.40
N ASN A 137 -2.70 -2.52 21.21
CA ASN A 137 -2.42 -1.41 22.13
C ASN A 137 -3.02 -0.07 21.68
N ASP A 138 -3.81 -0.04 20.59
CA ASP A 138 -4.45 1.15 20.04
C ASP A 138 -3.48 2.34 19.82
N TYR A 139 -2.28 2.06 19.34
CA TYR A 139 -1.33 3.11 18.94
C TYR A 139 -1.72 3.69 17.59
N SER A 140 -2.88 4.35 17.50
CA SER A 140 -3.40 4.87 16.24
C SER A 140 -4.12 6.22 16.40
N LYS A 141 -4.21 6.97 15.30
CA LYS A 141 -5.03 8.17 15.19
C LYS A 141 -5.93 8.05 13.96
N PRO A 142 -7.24 7.80 14.12
CA PRO A 142 -8.15 7.60 12.99
C PRO A 142 -8.22 8.79 12.02
N ALA A 143 -8.10 10.01 12.54
CA ALA A 143 -8.16 11.25 11.76
C ALA A 143 -6.79 11.66 11.17
N ALA A 144 -5.80 10.76 11.15
CA ALA A 144 -4.49 11.01 10.56
C ALA A 144 -3.96 9.77 9.83
N LEU A 145 -2.98 9.99 8.97
CA LEU A 145 -2.15 8.94 8.41
C LEU A 145 -1.01 8.65 9.41
N ASN A 146 -1.01 7.43 9.94
CA ASN A 146 -0.07 6.99 10.97
C ASN A 146 1.14 6.34 10.33
N VAL A 147 2.32 6.90 10.61
CA VAL A 147 3.61 6.47 10.10
C VAL A 147 4.43 5.89 11.25
N TYR A 148 4.67 4.58 11.23
CA TYR A 148 5.45 3.92 12.28
C TYR A 148 6.88 3.67 11.81
N ILE A 149 7.85 4.09 12.61
CA ILE A 149 9.28 3.94 12.31
C ILE A 149 9.95 3.14 13.44
N PRO A 150 9.88 1.79 13.39
CA PRO A 150 10.73 0.99 14.24
C PRO A 150 12.17 1.01 13.73
N TYR A 151 13.11 0.64 14.60
CA TYR A 151 14.49 0.44 14.17
C TYR A 151 14.55 -0.61 13.05
N ARG A 152 13.85 -1.75 13.25
CA ARG A 152 13.74 -2.77 12.22
C ARG A 152 12.48 -3.62 12.38
N PHE A 153 11.71 -3.79 11.31
CA PHE A 153 10.82 -4.93 11.16
C PHE A 153 11.22 -5.76 9.94
N THR A 154 10.91 -7.05 10.01
CA THR A 154 11.40 -8.06 9.07
C THR A 154 10.26 -8.92 8.54
N ASN A 155 10.59 -9.78 7.58
CA ASN A 155 9.80 -10.93 7.16
C ASN A 155 10.71 -12.17 7.21
N ASN A 156 10.21 -13.33 6.78
CA ASN A 156 10.97 -14.59 6.75
C ASN A 156 12.35 -14.48 6.05
N ASN A 157 12.51 -13.57 5.08
CA ASN A 157 13.75 -13.38 4.33
C ASN A 157 14.51 -12.10 4.72
N ASN A 158 14.07 -11.40 5.77
CA ASN A 158 14.65 -10.16 6.29
C ASN A 158 14.82 -9.04 5.23
N SER A 159 14.01 -9.09 4.17
CA SER A 159 14.09 -8.19 3.02
C SER A 159 13.10 -7.03 3.08
N LEU A 160 12.14 -7.09 4.01
CA LEU A 160 11.10 -6.07 4.16
C LEU A 160 11.70 -4.74 4.64
N ARG A 161 11.17 -3.64 4.10
CA ARG A 161 11.63 -2.26 4.35
C ARG A 161 10.50 -1.30 4.65
N GLY A 162 9.32 -1.58 4.12
CA GLY A 162 8.09 -0.84 4.27
C GLY A 162 6.90 -1.81 4.18
N GLY A 163 5.77 -1.42 4.74
CA GLY A 163 4.52 -2.14 4.53
C GLY A 163 3.31 -1.38 5.06
N LYS A 164 2.29 -1.24 4.21
CA LYS A 164 0.93 -0.83 4.58
C LYS A 164 0.11 -2.01 5.08
N TRP A 165 -0.66 -1.88 6.16
CA TRP A 165 -1.55 -2.94 6.67
C TRP A 165 -2.97 -2.47 7.03
N SER A 166 -3.25 -1.18 6.94
CA SER A 166 -4.59 -0.61 7.14
C SER A 166 -4.83 0.54 6.17
N THR A 167 -6.01 1.13 6.19
CA THR A 167 -6.40 2.26 5.35
C THR A 167 -5.66 3.56 5.67
N ASN A 168 -5.12 3.70 6.90
CA ASN A 168 -4.38 4.88 7.35
C ASN A 168 -3.13 4.53 8.18
N GLN A 169 -2.61 3.31 8.08
CA GLN A 169 -1.45 2.84 8.87
C GLN A 169 -0.46 2.08 8.00
N PHE A 170 0.82 2.44 8.11
CA PHE A 170 1.94 1.76 7.48
C PHE A 170 3.25 2.01 8.25
N SER A 171 4.24 1.15 8.06
CA SER A 171 5.57 1.29 8.68
C SER A 171 6.64 1.33 7.63
N VAL A 172 7.76 1.97 8.00
CA VAL A 172 9.01 1.99 7.26
C VAL A 172 10.14 1.84 8.26
N ASN A 173 11.14 1.01 7.95
CA ASN A 173 12.31 0.85 8.83
C ASN A 173 13.06 2.17 9.01
N MET A 174 13.73 2.33 10.15
CA MET A 174 14.52 3.53 10.45
C MET A 174 15.54 3.85 9.35
N LEU A 175 16.18 2.87 8.73
CA LEU A 175 17.12 3.11 7.61
C LEU A 175 16.45 3.57 6.31
N ASN A 176 15.12 3.60 6.25
CA ASN A 176 14.34 3.88 5.05
C ASN A 176 13.36 5.06 5.20
N TYR A 177 13.33 5.71 6.36
CA TYR A 177 12.37 6.77 6.71
C TYR A 177 12.32 7.94 5.71
N ASN A 178 13.44 8.26 5.04
CA ASN A 178 13.55 9.34 4.05
C ASN A 178 13.95 8.83 2.66
N THR A 179 13.57 7.59 2.33
CA THR A 179 13.84 6.98 1.02
C THR A 179 12.56 6.84 0.22
N GLY A 180 12.66 6.49 -1.07
CA GLY A 180 11.50 6.20 -1.93
C GLY A 180 10.59 5.06 -1.44
N ILE A 181 10.94 4.35 -0.36
CA ILE A 181 10.00 3.43 0.33
C ILE A 181 8.87 4.22 1.01
N LEU A 182 9.14 5.39 1.59
CA LEU A 182 8.11 6.19 2.25
C LEU A 182 6.97 6.59 1.30
N PRO A 183 7.21 7.27 0.15
CA PRO A 183 6.15 7.57 -0.80
C PRO A 183 5.53 6.31 -1.43
N HIS A 184 6.28 5.21 -1.56
CA HIS A 184 5.74 3.93 -2.05
C HIS A 184 4.62 3.39 -1.16
N GLU A 185 4.82 3.34 0.16
CA GLU A 185 3.79 2.87 1.09
C GLU A 185 2.58 3.81 1.13
N VAL A 186 2.80 5.13 1.01
CA VAL A 186 1.70 6.09 0.87
C VAL A 186 0.95 5.92 -0.46
N GLY A 187 1.64 5.57 -1.54
CA GLY A 187 1.03 5.18 -2.80
C GLY A 187 0.06 4.00 -2.64
N HIS A 188 0.43 2.99 -1.84
CA HIS A 188 -0.47 1.89 -1.49
C HIS A 188 -1.66 2.31 -0.63
N ILE A 189 -1.48 3.24 0.32
CA ILE A 189 -2.58 3.83 1.08
C ILE A 189 -3.60 4.49 0.12
N PHE A 190 -3.11 5.14 -0.93
CA PHE A 190 -3.93 5.81 -1.93
C PHE A 190 -4.27 4.97 -3.17
N GLY A 191 -4.17 3.65 -3.07
CA GLY A 191 -4.77 2.72 -4.04
C GLY A 191 -3.91 2.41 -5.27
N LEU A 192 -2.63 2.76 -5.26
CA LEU A 192 -1.68 2.30 -6.26
C LEU A 192 -1.22 0.87 -5.98
N SER A 193 -1.07 0.09 -7.04
CA SER A 193 -0.45 -1.23 -6.99
C SER A 193 1.01 -1.13 -7.42
N HIS A 194 1.79 -2.17 -7.17
CA HIS A 194 3.12 -2.27 -7.79
C HIS A 194 2.99 -2.30 -9.31
N THR A 195 3.88 -1.60 -10.01
CA THR A 195 3.87 -1.57 -11.49
C THR A 195 3.97 -2.97 -12.12
N HIS A 196 4.63 -3.91 -11.44
CA HIS A 196 4.77 -5.30 -11.88
C HIS A 196 3.63 -6.23 -11.40
N ALA A 197 2.52 -5.68 -10.89
CA ALA A 197 1.39 -6.47 -10.44
C ALA A 197 0.89 -7.38 -11.58
N GLY A 198 0.74 -8.68 -11.30
CA GLY A 198 0.30 -9.65 -12.31
C GLY A 198 1.32 -9.93 -13.42
N ALA A 199 2.58 -9.48 -13.32
CA ALA A 199 3.61 -9.74 -14.35
C ALA A 199 3.95 -11.24 -14.54
N LYS A 200 3.58 -12.10 -13.58
CA LYS A 200 3.72 -13.57 -13.65
C LYS A 200 2.40 -14.29 -13.95
N ALA A 201 1.30 -13.55 -14.08
CA ALA A 201 0.00 -14.15 -14.36
C ALA A 201 -0.04 -14.68 -15.80
N VAL A 202 -0.91 -15.68 -16.03
CA VAL A 202 -1.15 -16.23 -17.38
C VAL A 202 -1.61 -15.13 -18.35
N ASN A 203 -2.46 -14.22 -17.85
CA ASN A 203 -2.90 -13.02 -18.55
C ASN A 203 -2.24 -11.80 -17.90
N CYS A 204 -0.93 -11.65 -18.10
CA CYS A 204 -0.18 -10.49 -17.67
C CYS A 204 -0.61 -9.21 -18.41
N GLU A 205 -0.09 -8.06 -17.97
CA GLU A 205 -0.19 -6.84 -18.77
C GLU A 205 0.66 -6.96 -20.04
N HIS A 206 0.08 -6.62 -21.19
CA HIS A 206 0.77 -6.67 -22.46
C HIS A 206 1.49 -5.36 -22.74
N VAL A 207 2.56 -5.44 -23.55
CA VAL A 207 3.42 -4.29 -23.84
C VAL A 207 2.70 -3.19 -24.63
N THR A 208 1.76 -3.54 -25.51
CA THR A 208 1.08 -2.59 -26.39
C THR A 208 0.36 -1.48 -25.62
N ARG A 209 0.61 -0.23 -26.02
CA ARG A 209 -0.08 0.97 -25.51
C ARG A 209 -1.10 1.51 -26.51
N ASN A 210 -1.29 0.83 -27.64
CA ASN A 210 -2.27 1.20 -28.63
C ASN A 210 -3.65 0.66 -28.21
N GLU A 211 -4.60 1.54 -27.86
CA GLU A 211 -5.93 1.13 -27.41
C GLU A 211 -6.76 0.42 -28.50
N GLU A 212 -6.39 0.57 -29.77
CA GLU A 212 -7.04 -0.13 -30.89
C GLU A 212 -6.50 -1.56 -31.09
N ASP A 213 -5.39 -1.91 -30.42
CA ASP A 213 -4.79 -3.23 -30.47
C ASP A 213 -5.67 -4.24 -29.71
N PRO A 214 -6.09 -5.37 -30.30
CA PRO A 214 -6.89 -6.38 -29.61
C PRO A 214 -6.18 -6.99 -28.38
N ASP A 215 -4.85 -6.89 -28.30
CA ASP A 215 -4.09 -7.31 -27.11
C ASP A 215 -3.95 -6.19 -26.07
N TYR A 216 -4.48 -4.99 -26.28
CA TYR A 216 -4.44 -3.93 -25.26
C TYR A 216 -5.23 -4.30 -24.00
N ASN A 217 -4.56 -4.27 -22.84
CA ASN A 217 -5.18 -4.62 -21.56
C ASN A 217 -4.72 -3.79 -20.35
N ALA A 218 -4.00 -2.69 -20.55
CA ALA A 218 -3.43 -1.86 -19.47
C ALA A 218 -4.48 -1.29 -18.48
N ARG A 219 -5.75 -1.22 -18.87
CA ARG A 219 -6.85 -0.78 -17.99
C ARG A 219 -7.34 -1.88 -17.03
N CYS A 220 -6.97 -3.14 -17.26
CA CYS A 220 -7.51 -4.31 -16.57
C CYS A 220 -6.43 -5.19 -15.93
N SER A 221 -5.26 -5.25 -16.56
CA SER A 221 -4.09 -5.99 -16.11
C SER A 221 -3.05 -5.05 -15.51
N GLY A 222 -1.98 -5.59 -14.95
CA GLY A 222 -0.89 -4.77 -14.41
C GLY A 222 -1.28 -4.05 -13.12
N ASP A 223 -0.76 -2.83 -12.98
CA ASP A 223 -1.16 -1.90 -11.93
C ASP A 223 -2.43 -1.09 -12.26
N ARG A 224 -2.99 -1.31 -13.46
CA ARG A 224 -4.19 -0.66 -13.99
C ARG A 224 -4.04 0.86 -14.12
N VAL A 225 -2.84 1.28 -14.52
CA VAL A 225 -2.52 2.64 -14.95
C VAL A 225 -1.98 2.56 -16.39
N THR A 226 -2.41 3.47 -17.27
CA THR A 226 -2.20 3.32 -18.72
C THR A 226 -0.86 3.91 -19.19
N ASP A 227 -0.31 4.89 -18.48
CA ASP A 227 1.01 5.49 -18.74
C ASP A 227 2.17 4.87 -17.94
N THR A 228 1.91 3.80 -17.19
CA THR A 228 2.94 2.89 -16.66
C THR A 228 3.13 1.76 -17.64
N ASN A 229 4.34 1.59 -18.19
CA ASN A 229 4.55 0.49 -19.13
C ASN A 229 4.50 -0.86 -18.41
N ALA A 230 4.07 -1.89 -19.14
CA ALA A 230 4.10 -3.26 -18.66
C ALA A 230 5.54 -3.59 -18.27
N ILE A 231 5.72 -4.10 -17.06
CA ILE A 231 7.03 -4.31 -16.48
C ILE A 231 7.12 -5.71 -15.84
N PRO A 232 8.22 -6.45 -16.02
CA PRO A 232 8.41 -7.73 -15.37
C PRO A 232 8.68 -7.55 -13.88
N SER A 233 8.62 -8.66 -13.14
CA SER A 233 9.19 -8.74 -11.79
C SER A 233 10.72 -8.58 -11.87
N LEU A 234 11.21 -7.36 -11.59
CA LEU A 234 12.64 -7.01 -11.59
C LEU A 234 13.35 -7.22 -10.24
N TYR A 235 12.61 -7.51 -9.17
CA TYR A 235 13.22 -7.84 -7.88
C TYR A 235 14.15 -9.05 -8.02
N GLY A 236 15.40 -8.90 -7.58
CA GLY A 236 16.47 -9.89 -7.76
C GLY A 236 17.14 -9.89 -9.15
N LYS A 237 16.71 -9.02 -10.07
CA LYS A 237 17.27 -8.85 -11.43
C LYS A 237 17.83 -7.44 -11.65
N PHE A 238 18.36 -6.82 -10.59
CA PHE A 238 18.85 -5.45 -10.64
C PHE A 238 20.02 -5.23 -11.62
N HIS A 239 20.71 -6.28 -12.04
CA HIS A 239 21.75 -6.25 -13.09
C HIS A 239 21.19 -5.89 -14.47
N LEU A 240 19.87 -5.92 -14.66
CA LEU A 240 19.20 -5.47 -15.88
C LEU A 240 18.92 -3.96 -15.86
N ILE A 241 19.33 -3.26 -14.81
CA ILE A 241 19.22 -1.82 -14.65
C ILE A 241 20.63 -1.26 -14.54
N ASP A 242 21.00 -0.33 -15.41
CA ASP A 242 22.32 0.31 -15.38
C ASP A 242 22.38 1.42 -14.32
N THR A 243 23.54 2.08 -14.20
CA THR A 243 23.75 3.13 -13.20
C THR A 243 23.04 4.45 -13.52
N GLN A 244 22.51 4.58 -14.75
CA GLN A 244 21.74 5.71 -15.24
C GLN A 244 20.23 5.44 -15.10
N CYS A 245 19.85 4.36 -14.42
CA CYS A 245 18.46 3.92 -14.28
C CYS A 245 17.82 3.51 -15.62
N GLY A 246 18.62 3.11 -16.60
CA GLY A 246 18.17 2.55 -17.87
C GLY A 246 17.97 1.03 -17.76
N TYR A 247 16.95 0.50 -18.43
CA TYR A 247 16.77 -0.94 -18.58
C TYR A 247 17.58 -1.48 -19.76
N ILE A 248 18.43 -2.46 -19.49
CA ILE A 248 19.33 -3.10 -20.48
C ILE A 248 19.00 -4.57 -20.73
N GLY A 249 17.85 -5.04 -20.23
CA GLY A 249 17.43 -6.42 -20.39
C GLY A 249 16.65 -6.69 -21.68
N ASN A 250 16.33 -7.96 -21.90
CA ASN A 250 15.59 -8.47 -23.05
C ASN A 250 14.42 -9.37 -22.63
N LEU A 251 13.85 -9.13 -21.45
CA LEU A 251 12.70 -9.89 -20.97
C LEU A 251 11.47 -9.61 -21.85
N VAL A 252 10.56 -10.59 -21.88
CA VAL A 252 9.33 -10.54 -22.67
C VAL A 252 8.10 -10.69 -21.77
N ASP A 253 6.97 -10.16 -22.23
CA ASP A 253 5.66 -10.39 -21.61
C ASP A 253 5.15 -11.83 -21.84
N CYS A 254 3.96 -12.13 -21.32
CA CYS A 254 3.30 -13.43 -21.45
C CYS A 254 2.88 -13.78 -22.90
N LYS A 255 2.98 -12.83 -23.84
CA LYS A 255 2.77 -13.04 -25.28
C LYS A 255 4.10 -13.21 -26.05
N GLY A 256 5.23 -13.09 -25.37
CA GLY A 256 6.55 -13.13 -25.99
C GLY A 256 7.00 -11.79 -26.59
N THR A 257 6.29 -10.70 -26.31
CA THR A 257 6.66 -9.36 -26.77
C THR A 257 7.73 -8.77 -25.84
N PRO A 258 8.88 -8.30 -26.35
CA PRO A 258 9.89 -7.63 -25.52
C PRO A 258 9.33 -6.43 -24.77
N TYR A 259 9.62 -6.31 -23.48
CA TYR A 259 9.18 -5.16 -22.69
C TYR A 259 9.83 -3.86 -23.17
N THR A 260 9.03 -2.79 -23.22
CA THR A 260 9.49 -1.43 -23.53
C THR A 260 9.55 -0.62 -22.24
N ILE A 261 10.56 -0.89 -21.40
CA ILE A 261 10.74 -0.26 -20.09
C ILE A 261 11.51 1.05 -20.26
N SER A 262 10.87 2.17 -19.95
CA SER A 262 11.47 3.50 -19.97
C SER A 262 12.20 3.81 -18.66
N GLU A 263 13.02 4.86 -18.66
CA GLU A 263 13.62 5.40 -17.44
C GLU A 263 12.54 5.80 -16.42
N GLN A 264 11.39 6.34 -16.87
CA GLN A 264 10.28 6.70 -15.99
C GLN A 264 9.71 5.48 -15.24
N ASP A 265 9.63 4.33 -15.89
CA ASP A 265 9.18 3.08 -15.27
C ASP A 265 10.17 2.58 -14.21
N VAL A 266 11.48 2.74 -14.48
CA VAL A 266 12.54 2.38 -13.53
C VAL A 266 12.53 3.31 -12.31
N ARG A 267 12.29 4.60 -12.54
CA ARG A 267 12.21 5.63 -11.50
C ARG A 267 10.87 5.68 -10.77
N ASN A 268 9.89 4.89 -11.18
CA ASN A 268 8.57 4.89 -10.55
C ASN A 268 8.67 4.46 -9.08
N PHE A 269 8.07 5.23 -8.16
CA PHE A 269 8.06 4.87 -6.74
C PHE A 269 7.42 3.50 -6.50
N MET A 270 6.42 3.10 -7.30
CA MET A 270 5.72 1.82 -7.20
C MET A 270 6.46 0.64 -7.85
N ALA A 271 7.63 0.87 -8.46
CA ALA A 271 8.46 -0.19 -9.01
C ALA A 271 9.37 -0.84 -7.95
N TYR A 272 9.63 -2.15 -8.12
CA TYR A 272 10.67 -2.88 -7.37
C TYR A 272 11.96 -2.94 -8.17
N THR A 273 12.47 -1.74 -8.49
CA THR A 273 13.73 -1.49 -9.19
C THR A 273 14.81 -1.09 -8.18
N GLN A 274 15.96 -0.62 -8.66
CA GLN A 274 17.03 -0.14 -7.78
C GLN A 274 16.54 1.02 -6.91
N HIS A 275 16.74 0.91 -5.59
CA HIS A 275 16.23 1.90 -4.64
C HIS A 275 16.72 3.33 -4.92
N SER A 276 17.94 3.49 -5.44
CA SER A 276 18.56 4.76 -5.82
C SER A 276 17.90 5.45 -7.02
N CYS A 277 17.13 4.73 -7.83
CA CYS A 277 16.48 5.27 -9.01
C CYS A 277 15.11 5.88 -8.73
N ARG A 278 14.40 5.38 -7.73
CA ARG A 278 12.97 5.70 -7.52
C ARG A 278 12.77 7.15 -7.07
N SER A 279 12.06 7.93 -7.88
CA SER A 279 11.95 9.37 -7.71
C SER A 279 10.65 10.02 -8.21
N LEU A 280 9.70 9.27 -8.80
CA LEU A 280 8.49 9.87 -9.37
C LEU A 280 7.25 8.96 -9.35
N PHE A 281 6.08 9.58 -9.50
CA PHE A 281 4.85 8.96 -9.97
C PHE A 281 4.54 9.44 -11.39
N THR A 282 3.77 8.66 -12.16
CA THR A 282 3.26 9.11 -13.47
C THR A 282 2.02 10.01 -13.31
N VAL A 283 1.62 10.68 -14.39
CA VAL A 283 0.39 11.51 -14.41
C VAL A 283 -0.84 10.63 -14.18
N GLY A 284 -0.90 9.47 -14.85
CA GLY A 284 -1.96 8.49 -14.68
C GLY A 284 -2.03 7.92 -13.26
N GLN A 285 -0.88 7.69 -12.59
CA GLN A 285 -0.85 7.33 -11.18
C GLN A 285 -1.40 8.46 -10.30
N GLY A 286 -1.05 9.71 -10.59
CA GLY A 286 -1.60 10.88 -9.91
C GLY A 286 -3.13 10.95 -10.03
N ILE A 287 -3.65 10.80 -11.25
CA ILE A 287 -5.10 10.79 -11.51
C ILE A 287 -5.77 9.64 -10.74
N ARG A 288 -5.19 8.43 -10.81
CA ARG A 288 -5.71 7.26 -10.09
C ARG A 288 -5.77 7.49 -8.58
N VAL A 289 -4.74 8.10 -7.99
CA VAL A 289 -4.71 8.49 -6.57
C VAL A 289 -5.85 9.45 -6.25
N ARG A 290 -6.04 10.49 -7.07
CA ARG A 290 -7.10 11.49 -6.86
C ARG A 290 -8.50 10.90 -6.94
N GLU A 291 -8.75 10.05 -7.93
CA GLU A 291 -10.02 9.36 -8.10
C GLU A 291 -10.26 8.34 -6.98
N PHE A 292 -9.24 7.59 -6.58
CA PHE A 292 -9.31 6.66 -5.44
C PHE A 292 -9.70 7.39 -4.16
N ILE A 293 -9.02 8.50 -3.83
CA ILE A 293 -9.33 9.30 -2.64
C ILE A 293 -10.76 9.81 -2.68
N LYS A 294 -11.20 10.39 -3.81
CA LYS A 294 -12.58 10.87 -4.00
C LYS A 294 -13.60 9.76 -3.75
N ASN A 295 -13.40 8.59 -4.36
CA ASN A 295 -14.29 7.44 -4.25
C ASN A 295 -14.32 6.90 -2.82
N LYS A 296 -13.18 6.80 -2.14
CA LYS A 296 -13.11 6.31 -0.75
C LYS A 296 -13.65 7.32 0.26
N ARG A 297 -13.48 8.63 0.05
CA ARG A 297 -14.11 9.69 0.87
C ARG A 297 -15.63 9.63 0.77
N ALA A 298 -16.18 9.43 -0.44
CA ALA A 298 -17.63 9.24 -0.64
C ALA A 298 -18.18 8.03 0.13
N LEU A 299 -17.34 7.01 0.35
CA LEU A 299 -17.65 5.81 1.15
C LEU A 299 -17.26 5.92 2.64
N LYS A 300 -16.79 7.08 3.11
CA LYS A 300 -16.28 7.29 4.48
C LYS A 300 -15.13 6.34 4.89
N LYS A 301 -14.27 5.97 3.93
CA LYS A 301 -13.14 5.05 4.14
C LYS A 301 -11.76 5.72 4.19
N LEU A 302 -11.69 7.04 3.95
CA LEU A 302 -10.48 7.87 4.04
C LEU A 302 -10.81 9.24 4.65
N GLU A 303 -11.38 9.24 5.85
CA GLU A 303 -11.89 10.47 6.50
C GLU A 303 -10.78 11.41 6.99
N PHE A 304 -9.53 10.94 7.08
CA PHE A 304 -8.38 11.78 7.44
C PHE A 304 -7.93 12.71 6.31
N VAL A 305 -8.43 12.52 5.08
CA VAL A 305 -8.08 13.39 3.94
C VAL A 305 -9.16 14.45 3.76
N SER A 306 -8.75 15.71 3.71
CA SER A 306 -9.64 16.87 3.63
C SER A 306 -9.24 17.81 2.50
N ASP A 307 -10.20 18.59 2.01
CA ASP A 307 -9.90 19.71 1.12
C ASP A 307 -9.23 20.84 1.92
N LYS A 308 -8.28 21.54 1.30
CA LYS A 308 -7.61 22.69 1.90
C LYS A 308 -8.51 23.93 1.99
#